data_AF-A0A094DPD7-F1
#
_entry.id   AF-A0A094DPD7-F1
#
_cell.length_a   1.000
_cell.length_b   1.000
_cell.length_c   1.000
_cell.angle_alpha   90.00
_cell.angle_beta   90.00
_cell.angle_gamma   90.00
#
_symmetry.space_group_name_H-M   'P 1'
#
loop_
_entity.id
_entity.type
_entity.pdbx_description
1 polymer ?
#
loop_
_entity_poly.entity_id
_entity_poly.type
_entity_poly.pdbx_seq_one_letter_code
_entity_poly.pdbx_strand_id
1 'polypeptide(L)'
;MAFASTSRTIWLSTFAIIICLYFTLNSETFNGNTTIRVGDTSQAPVVETPLTPEETTCKNLGMIKEASCPVPDTPFFKALNTEKTPDDQRPLITYAYYESAFARANLKFFVDHALHDAADFIFILNGETDADQSIIFAEPDTPEDLRDIIPKRDKKNIFVKKRPNTCFDLGAHNEVLNSVLGGEGWIGQNGPIPEPKGLLVSTGDKLLLRNRYKRYILMNASIRGPFVPRWSTQCWTDSYLNRLTDKIKLVGMSYNCHNGEGHIQSMIWATDHTGLQHMLTKAGIGECFGTMAEAMLAEVRTTQVLRDLGFEVDTFMSVYHSENRQAKYARMRAKKAKGIKQFKRGESESGAEEGAKVVARETEEEKKAKEAKAKKEKEEKEAKEKKEKEAKAAAAAEAAKTTSTHIPTASEAAAAKAAEEERARKAAEAKAAAEAAAKVQKEKNDKLLLIEDNDMPGYFWRECKHEDWLGPGSYFGTFVHPYENLFMKSHRKIEDTVLDNLTKWHDGWGYESYDVCY
;
A
#
# COMPACT_ATOMS: atom_id res chain seq x y z
N MET A 1 -18.07 61.34 51.72
CA MET A 1 -16.93 60.60 52.27
C MET A 1 -16.76 59.36 51.38
N ALA A 2 -16.12 59.41 50.21
CA ALA A 2 -14.68 59.58 49.96
C ALA A 2 -13.82 58.64 50.83
N PHE A 3 -12.99 57.83 50.16
CA PHE A 3 -11.94 56.91 50.64
C PHE A 3 -12.22 55.40 50.53
N ALA A 4 -12.34 54.89 49.29
CA ALA A 4 -11.99 53.50 48.95
C ALA A 4 -11.91 53.28 47.42
N SER A 5 -11.14 54.06 46.66
CA SER A 5 -10.95 53.77 45.22
C SER A 5 -9.68 54.38 44.62
N THR A 6 -8.55 54.30 45.33
CA THR A 6 -7.27 54.82 44.81
C THR A 6 -6.12 53.80 44.84
N SER A 7 -6.25 52.65 45.51
CA SER A 7 -5.18 51.63 45.54
C SER A 7 -5.25 50.57 44.43
N ARG A 8 -6.42 50.27 43.84
CA ARG A 8 -6.50 49.26 42.76
C ARG A 8 -6.10 49.80 41.39
N THR A 9 -6.36 51.09 41.13
CA THR A 9 -6.04 51.74 39.86
C THR A 9 -4.53 51.97 39.70
N ILE A 10 -3.81 52.20 40.80
CA ILE A 10 -2.35 52.36 40.81
C ILE A 10 -1.66 51.02 40.55
N TRP A 11 -2.13 49.90 41.12
CA TRP A 11 -1.54 48.59 40.85
C TRP A 11 -1.76 48.09 39.42
N LEU A 12 -2.93 48.36 38.83
CA LEU A 12 -3.21 47.98 37.43
C LEU A 12 -2.43 48.82 36.41
N SER A 13 -2.16 50.09 36.71
CA SER A 13 -1.36 50.96 35.83
C SER A 13 0.13 50.62 35.89
N THR A 14 0.69 50.30 37.06
CA THR A 14 2.09 49.86 37.17
C THR A 14 2.31 48.49 36.51
N PHE A 15 1.34 47.57 36.58
CA PHE A 15 1.43 46.25 35.93
C PHE A 15 1.34 46.34 34.41
N ALA A 16 0.49 47.23 33.88
CA ALA A 16 0.41 47.51 32.44
C ALA A 16 1.70 48.17 31.90
N ILE A 17 2.32 49.08 32.67
CA ILE A 17 3.59 49.72 32.29
C ILE A 17 4.75 48.71 32.28
N ILE A 18 4.79 47.77 33.23
CA ILE A 18 5.81 46.70 33.25
C ILE A 18 5.64 45.72 32.08
N ILE A 19 4.39 45.36 31.74
CA ILE A 19 4.11 44.51 30.57
C ILE A 19 4.46 45.24 29.26
N CYS A 20 4.15 46.53 29.13
CA CYS A 20 4.54 47.33 27.96
C CYS A 20 6.06 47.53 27.87
N LEU A 21 6.78 47.68 29.00
CA LEU A 21 8.25 47.74 29.03
C LEU A 21 8.87 46.39 28.68
N TYR A 22 8.26 45.28 29.09
CA TYR A 22 8.71 43.92 28.75
C TYR A 22 8.51 43.60 27.26
N PHE A 23 7.42 44.11 26.65
CA PHE A 23 7.18 43.96 25.22
C PHE A 23 8.04 44.91 24.35
N THR A 24 8.35 46.12 24.84
CA THR A 24 9.23 47.07 24.11
C THR A 24 10.71 46.74 24.22
N LEU A 25 11.16 46.07 25.29
CA LEU A 25 12.54 45.59 25.44
C LEU A 25 12.79 44.23 24.75
N ASN A 26 11.76 43.44 24.46
CA ASN A 26 11.88 42.16 23.74
C ASN A 26 11.40 42.23 22.28
N SER A 27 10.90 43.37 21.81
CA SER A 27 10.69 43.62 20.39
C SER A 27 12.03 44.01 19.74
N GLU A 28 12.84 43.01 19.37
CA GLU A 28 13.93 43.24 18.42
C GLU A 28 13.32 43.56 17.06
N THR A 29 13.28 44.84 16.70
CA THR A 29 13.76 45.29 15.39
C THR A 29 14.16 46.76 15.45
N PHE A 30 15.22 47.08 14.69
CA PHE A 30 15.75 48.39 14.32
C PHE A 30 16.66 49.14 15.30
N ASN A 31 17.97 48.92 15.16
CA ASN A 31 18.90 50.04 14.96
C ASN A 31 20.17 49.59 14.22
N GLY A 32 20.42 50.18 13.05
CA GLY A 32 21.54 49.82 12.18
C GLY A 32 21.94 50.91 11.19
N ASN A 33 22.09 52.14 11.70
CA ASN A 33 23.02 53.18 11.24
C ASN A 33 22.87 53.75 9.81
N THR A 34 22.09 54.82 9.69
CA THR A 34 22.16 55.78 8.59
C THR A 34 23.48 56.55 8.65
N THR A 35 24.45 56.18 7.81
CA THR A 35 25.49 57.12 7.35
C THR A 35 25.04 57.70 6.02
N ILE A 36 24.65 58.97 6.02
CA ILE A 36 24.41 59.73 4.79
C ILE A 36 25.78 59.99 4.15
N ARG A 37 26.10 59.26 3.08
CA ARG A 37 26.98 59.75 2.03
C ARG A 37 26.12 59.97 0.79
N VAL A 38 26.09 61.22 0.35
CA VAL A 38 25.46 61.65 -0.89
C VAL A 38 26.17 60.93 -2.05
N GLY A 39 25.41 60.14 -2.80
CA GLY A 39 25.84 59.40 -3.98
C GLY A 39 24.61 58.84 -4.68
N ASP A 40 24.24 59.50 -5.77
CA ASP A 40 23.07 59.28 -6.62
C ASP A 40 23.02 57.84 -7.17
N THR A 41 21.97 57.05 -6.86
CA THR A 41 21.37 56.00 -7.72
C THR A 41 20.22 55.28 -7.01
N SER A 42 19.07 55.21 -7.67
CA SER A 42 17.80 54.66 -7.20
C SER A 42 17.72 53.13 -7.20
N GLN A 43 17.48 52.50 -6.04
CA GLN A 43 16.81 51.20 -5.93
C GLN A 43 15.99 51.15 -4.62
N ALA A 44 14.70 50.78 -4.72
CA ALA A 44 13.82 50.63 -3.56
C ALA A 44 14.19 49.39 -2.73
N PRO A 45 14.00 49.39 -1.39
CA PRO A 45 14.33 48.24 -0.55
C PRO A 45 13.30 47.12 -0.76
N VAL A 46 13.80 45.91 -1.04
CA VAL A 46 12.99 44.68 -1.09
C VAL A 46 12.69 44.24 0.34
N VAL A 47 11.42 44.21 0.72
CA VAL A 47 10.95 43.63 1.99
C VAL A 47 10.79 42.13 1.76
N GLU A 48 11.65 41.31 2.35
CA GLU A 48 11.47 39.85 2.35
C GLU A 48 10.32 39.46 3.31
N THR A 49 9.31 38.79 2.77
CA THR A 49 8.22 38.17 3.54
C THR A 49 8.76 37.01 4.40
N PRO A 50 8.28 36.82 5.64
CA PRO A 50 8.67 35.68 6.45
C PRO A 50 8.17 34.37 5.83
N LEU A 51 9.08 33.39 5.72
CA LEU A 51 8.84 32.07 5.14
C LEU A 51 7.82 31.27 5.96
N THR A 52 6.93 30.52 5.32
CA THR A 52 6.07 29.53 6.00
C THR A 52 6.92 28.40 6.62
N PRO A 53 6.35 27.58 7.53
CA PRO A 53 7.04 26.41 8.06
C PRO A 53 7.53 25.46 6.95
N GLU A 54 6.75 25.27 5.86
CA GLU A 54 7.14 24.42 4.73
C GLU A 54 8.30 25.02 3.92
N GLU A 55 8.29 26.33 3.71
CA GLU A 55 9.36 27.04 3.00
C GLU A 55 10.67 27.04 3.80
N THR A 56 10.57 27.10 5.13
CA THR A 56 11.70 26.97 6.05
C THR A 56 12.29 25.56 5.98
N THR A 57 11.46 24.52 5.88
CA THR A 57 11.92 23.14 5.69
C THR A 57 12.59 22.94 4.33
N CYS A 58 12.05 23.50 3.24
CA CYS A 58 12.66 23.44 1.91
C CYS A 58 14.02 24.17 1.85
N LYS A 59 14.11 25.33 2.49
CA LYS A 59 15.37 26.08 2.63
C LYS A 59 16.42 25.30 3.42
N ASN A 60 16.02 24.62 4.49
CA ASN A 60 16.92 23.78 5.30
C ASN A 60 17.44 22.55 4.54
N LEU A 61 16.71 22.09 3.52
CA LEU A 61 17.10 21.00 2.63
C LEU A 61 17.93 21.47 1.41
N GLY A 62 18.28 22.76 1.34
CA GLY A 62 19.11 23.31 0.27
C GLY A 62 18.42 23.45 -1.09
N MET A 63 17.08 23.35 -1.12
CA MET A 63 16.29 23.47 -2.34
C MET A 63 15.74 24.89 -2.45
N ILE A 64 16.46 25.77 -3.15
CA ILE A 64 15.88 27.03 -3.64
C ILE A 64 16.06 27.11 -5.15
N LYS A 65 14.99 26.80 -5.87
CA LYS A 65 14.25 27.80 -6.66
C LYS A 65 12.77 27.61 -6.33
N GLU A 66 12.01 28.68 -6.14
CA GLU A 66 10.53 28.61 -6.00
C GLU A 66 9.88 27.85 -7.16
N ALA A 67 10.54 27.82 -8.33
CA ALA A 67 10.14 27.07 -9.51
C ALA A 67 10.59 25.59 -9.54
N SER A 68 11.36 25.10 -8.56
CA SER A 68 11.84 23.71 -8.48
C SER A 68 11.09 22.84 -7.47
N CYS A 69 10.06 23.38 -6.84
CA CYS A 69 8.99 22.58 -6.27
C CYS A 69 7.74 22.72 -7.16
N PRO A 70 7.77 22.27 -8.44
CA PRO A 70 6.52 21.95 -9.06
C PRO A 70 5.90 20.87 -8.18
N VAL A 71 4.76 21.19 -7.55
CA VAL A 71 3.77 20.15 -7.30
C VAL A 71 3.65 19.44 -8.64
N PRO A 72 3.90 18.14 -8.75
CA PRO A 72 3.81 17.48 -10.04
C PRO A 72 2.41 17.75 -10.61
N ASP A 73 2.32 18.54 -11.68
CA ASP A 73 1.06 18.94 -12.35
C ASP A 73 0.34 17.75 -13.02
N THR A 74 0.79 16.53 -12.75
CA THR A 74 0.19 15.31 -13.23
C THR A 74 -0.59 14.66 -12.09
N PRO A 75 -1.88 14.33 -12.26
CA PRO A 75 -2.39 13.23 -11.47
C PRO A 75 -1.51 12.03 -11.82
N PHE A 76 -0.72 11.54 -10.84
CA PHE A 76 0.04 10.28 -10.95
C PHE A 76 -0.88 9.07 -11.23
N PHE A 77 -2.19 9.31 -11.22
CA PHE A 77 -3.29 8.39 -11.51
C PHE A 77 -3.73 8.47 -12.97
N LYS A 78 -2.80 8.39 -13.93
CA LYS A 78 -3.20 8.10 -15.31
C LYS A 78 -3.04 6.61 -15.54
N ALA A 79 -4.09 5.98 -16.05
CA ALA A 79 -4.02 4.60 -16.47
C ALA A 79 -2.85 4.40 -17.46
N LEU A 80 -2.15 3.27 -17.31
CA LEU A 80 -1.09 2.87 -18.23
C LEU A 80 -1.63 2.56 -19.63
N ASN A 81 -2.90 2.16 -19.70
CA ASN A 81 -3.66 1.98 -20.93
C ASN A 81 -4.97 2.77 -20.82
N THR A 82 -5.29 3.55 -21.85
CA THR A 82 -6.52 4.34 -21.93
C THR A 82 -7.52 3.76 -22.93
N GLU A 83 -7.24 2.58 -23.48
CA GLU A 83 -8.20 1.84 -24.30
C GLU A 83 -9.40 1.44 -23.46
N LYS A 84 -10.59 1.82 -23.92
CA LYS A 84 -11.83 1.56 -23.19
C LYS A 84 -12.20 0.09 -23.28
N THR A 85 -12.50 -0.50 -22.13
CA THR A 85 -13.10 -1.83 -22.00
C THR A 85 -14.42 -1.85 -22.76
N PRO A 86 -14.55 -2.72 -23.79
CA PRO A 86 -15.80 -2.86 -24.53
C PRO A 86 -16.96 -3.24 -23.62
N ASP A 87 -18.16 -2.75 -23.93
CA ASP A 87 -19.36 -2.98 -23.11
C ASP A 87 -19.65 -4.48 -22.89
N ASP A 88 -19.35 -5.35 -23.86
CA ASP A 88 -19.54 -6.81 -23.78
C ASP A 88 -18.42 -7.54 -23.00
N GLN A 89 -17.39 -6.82 -22.57
CA GLN A 89 -16.26 -7.32 -21.79
C GLN A 89 -16.21 -6.76 -20.36
N ARG A 90 -17.05 -5.77 -20.05
CA ARG A 90 -17.19 -5.22 -18.71
C ARG A 90 -17.52 -6.32 -17.70
N PRO A 91 -16.84 -6.38 -16.55
CA PRO A 91 -17.26 -7.24 -15.45
C PRO A 91 -18.51 -6.66 -14.78
N LEU A 92 -19.26 -7.52 -14.10
CA LEU A 92 -20.35 -7.11 -13.22
C LEU A 92 -19.88 -7.09 -11.77
N ILE A 93 -20.00 -5.94 -11.11
CA ILE A 93 -19.78 -5.79 -9.68
C ILE A 93 -21.13 -5.70 -8.98
N THR A 94 -21.37 -6.58 -8.01
CA THR A 94 -22.56 -6.56 -7.16
C THR A 94 -22.16 -6.19 -5.74
N TYR A 95 -22.88 -5.25 -5.13
CA TYR A 95 -22.61 -4.74 -3.79
C TYR A 95 -23.83 -4.97 -2.89
N ALA A 96 -23.74 -5.95 -1.99
CA ALA A 96 -24.79 -6.23 -1.02
C ALA A 96 -24.76 -5.23 0.14
N TYR A 97 -25.88 -4.54 0.36
CA TYR A 97 -26.01 -3.49 1.34
C TYR A 97 -27.22 -3.71 2.24
N TYR A 98 -27.02 -3.50 3.54
CA TYR A 98 -28.08 -3.34 4.52
C TYR A 98 -27.73 -2.14 5.39
N GLU A 99 -28.73 -1.31 5.68
CA GLU A 99 -28.54 -0.04 6.37
C GLU A 99 -27.90 -0.21 7.76
N SER A 100 -26.78 0.47 7.97
CA SER A 100 -26.13 0.64 9.27
C SER A 100 -25.11 1.77 9.20
N ALA A 101 -24.71 2.32 10.34
CA ALA A 101 -23.77 3.45 10.38
C ALA A 101 -22.45 3.17 9.64
N PHE A 102 -21.84 1.98 9.85
CA PHE A 102 -20.59 1.63 9.16
C PHE A 102 -20.84 1.32 7.67
N ALA A 103 -21.93 0.62 7.34
CA ALA A 103 -22.24 0.24 5.96
C ALA A 103 -22.50 1.47 5.10
N ARG A 104 -23.22 2.46 5.63
CA ARG A 104 -23.47 3.74 4.96
C ARG A 104 -22.19 4.52 4.70
N ALA A 105 -21.30 4.60 5.69
CA ALA A 105 -19.99 5.23 5.51
C ALA A 105 -19.14 4.52 4.46
N ASN A 106 -19.16 3.18 4.43
CA ASN A 106 -18.46 2.39 3.43
C ASN A 106 -19.05 2.57 2.03
N LEU A 107 -20.38 2.59 1.91
CA LEU A 107 -21.06 2.81 0.64
C LEU A 107 -20.73 4.19 0.07
N LYS A 108 -20.75 5.23 0.91
CA LYS A 108 -20.35 6.58 0.49
C LYS A 108 -18.92 6.59 -0.06
N PHE A 109 -17.97 6.05 0.71
CA PHE A 109 -16.58 5.95 0.27
C PHE A 109 -16.42 5.15 -1.04
N PHE A 110 -17.17 4.06 -1.18
CA PHE A 110 -17.15 3.25 -2.40
C PHE A 110 -17.71 4.01 -3.60
N VAL A 111 -18.82 4.74 -3.46
CA VAL A 111 -19.38 5.57 -4.54
C VAL A 111 -18.42 6.68 -4.94
N ASP A 112 -17.75 7.31 -3.98
CA ASP A 112 -16.82 8.42 -4.22
C ASP A 112 -15.53 7.96 -4.92
N HIS A 113 -15.03 6.74 -4.66
CA HIS A 113 -13.70 6.32 -5.12
C HIS A 113 -13.66 5.10 -6.04
N ALA A 114 -14.63 4.19 -5.98
CA ALA A 114 -14.54 2.87 -6.61
C ALA A 114 -15.18 2.78 -8.00
N LEU A 115 -16.16 3.64 -8.29
CA LEU A 115 -16.93 3.60 -9.54
C LEU A 115 -16.05 3.99 -10.74
N HIS A 116 -16.32 3.38 -11.90
CA HIS A 116 -15.63 3.66 -13.16
C HIS A 116 -16.43 3.17 -14.37
N ASP A 117 -16.10 3.64 -15.59
CA ASP A 117 -16.82 3.27 -16.83
C ASP A 117 -16.50 1.86 -17.35
N ALA A 118 -15.38 1.28 -16.92
CA ALA A 118 -14.90 -0.03 -17.38
C ALA A 118 -15.65 -1.25 -16.78
N ALA A 119 -16.71 -1.05 -15.98
CA ALA A 119 -17.49 -2.12 -15.39
C ALA A 119 -18.95 -1.72 -15.16
N ASP A 120 -19.84 -2.69 -14.96
CA ASP A 120 -21.22 -2.43 -14.54
C ASP A 120 -21.39 -2.67 -13.03
N PHE A 121 -22.17 -1.82 -12.36
CA PHE A 121 -22.36 -1.86 -10.91
C PHE A 121 -23.83 -2.08 -10.56
N ILE A 122 -24.10 -3.06 -9.70
CA ILE A 122 -25.42 -3.30 -9.12
C ILE A 122 -25.34 -3.20 -7.60
N PHE A 123 -25.96 -2.18 -7.04
CA PHE A 123 -26.15 -2.04 -5.60
C PHE A 123 -27.43 -2.75 -5.17
N ILE A 124 -27.29 -3.78 -4.33
CA ILE A 124 -28.40 -4.55 -3.79
C ILE A 124 -28.77 -3.97 -2.43
N LEU A 125 -29.81 -3.14 -2.39
CA LEU A 125 -30.27 -2.48 -1.19
C LEU A 125 -31.33 -3.35 -0.51
N ASN A 126 -30.91 -3.99 0.58
CA ASN A 126 -31.76 -4.87 1.38
C ASN A 126 -32.46 -4.05 2.48
N GLY A 127 -33.79 -4.04 2.47
CA GLY A 127 -34.59 -3.30 3.43
C GLY A 127 -34.72 -1.80 3.11
N GLU A 128 -35.33 -1.07 4.04
CA GLU A 128 -35.61 0.36 3.89
C GLU A 128 -34.33 1.19 3.96
N THR A 129 -34.09 1.99 2.93
CA THR A 129 -32.99 2.96 2.86
C THR A 129 -33.24 3.97 1.74
N ASP A 130 -32.69 5.17 1.93
CA ASP A 130 -32.64 6.24 0.94
C ASP A 130 -31.29 6.29 0.18
N ALA A 131 -30.40 5.33 0.39
CA ALA A 131 -29.02 5.38 -0.10
C ALA A 131 -28.90 5.45 -1.64
N ASP A 132 -29.92 5.01 -2.37
CA ASP A 132 -30.00 5.21 -3.81
C ASP A 132 -30.07 6.70 -4.18
N GLN A 133 -30.86 7.48 -3.44
CA GLN A 133 -31.07 8.90 -3.69
C GLN A 133 -30.03 9.78 -2.99
N SER A 134 -29.66 9.42 -1.76
CA SER A 134 -28.78 10.22 -0.90
C SER A 134 -27.29 9.96 -1.14
N ILE A 135 -26.91 8.86 -1.80
CA ILE A 135 -25.51 8.50 -2.05
C ILE A 135 -25.29 8.09 -3.51
N ILE A 136 -25.92 7.01 -3.99
CA ILE A 136 -25.54 6.37 -5.26
C ILE A 136 -25.84 7.29 -6.46
N PHE A 137 -27.05 7.81 -6.55
CA PHE A 137 -27.46 8.73 -7.61
C PHE A 137 -27.39 10.21 -7.19
N ALA A 138 -26.97 10.51 -5.97
CA ALA A 138 -26.77 11.89 -5.53
C ALA A 138 -25.75 12.61 -6.42
N GLU A 139 -26.06 13.86 -6.77
CA GLU A 139 -25.08 14.73 -7.40
C GLU A 139 -24.06 15.16 -6.33
N PRO A 140 -22.75 15.21 -6.66
CA PRO A 140 -21.76 15.73 -5.74
C PRO A 140 -22.07 17.19 -5.41
N ASP A 141 -21.76 17.60 -4.17
CA ASP A 141 -21.89 18.99 -3.72
C ASP A 141 -20.75 19.85 -4.29
N THR A 142 -20.77 20.01 -5.62
CA THR A 142 -19.77 20.77 -6.35
C THR A 142 -20.09 22.27 -6.29
N PRO A 143 -19.16 23.11 -5.79
CA PRO A 143 -19.30 24.57 -5.81
C PRO A 143 -19.65 25.08 -7.20
N GLU A 144 -20.56 26.06 -7.29
CA GLU A 144 -21.10 26.56 -8.56
C GLU A 144 -20.00 26.98 -9.53
N ASP A 145 -18.94 27.63 -9.02
CA ASP A 145 -17.78 28.09 -9.76
C ASP A 145 -16.88 26.96 -10.31
N LEU A 146 -17.04 25.73 -9.81
CA LEU A 146 -16.26 24.57 -10.23
C LEU A 146 -17.05 23.57 -11.09
N ARG A 147 -18.36 23.76 -11.29
CA ARG A 147 -19.22 22.82 -12.02
C ARG A 147 -18.85 22.64 -13.49
N ASP A 148 -18.24 23.65 -14.11
CA ASP A 148 -17.78 23.59 -15.50
C ASP A 148 -16.40 22.93 -15.64
N ILE A 149 -15.67 22.77 -14.53
CA ILE A 149 -14.30 22.24 -14.50
C ILE A 149 -14.30 20.77 -14.07
N ILE A 150 -15.12 20.42 -13.08
CA ILE A 150 -15.21 19.05 -12.55
C ILE A 150 -16.12 18.23 -13.47
N PRO A 151 -15.60 17.18 -14.13
CA PRO A 151 -16.40 16.38 -15.05
C PRO A 151 -17.56 15.70 -14.34
N LYS A 152 -18.78 15.89 -14.86
CA LYS A 152 -19.91 15.08 -14.43
C LYS A 152 -19.73 13.64 -14.90
N ARG A 153 -19.73 12.70 -13.96
CA ARG A 153 -19.62 11.27 -14.27
C ARG A 153 -20.97 10.73 -14.73
N ASP A 154 -21.00 10.09 -15.89
CA ASP A 154 -22.19 9.46 -16.43
C ASP A 154 -22.49 8.17 -15.66
N LYS A 155 -23.69 8.05 -15.07
CA LYS A 155 -24.06 6.93 -14.19
C LYS A 155 -24.81 5.81 -14.92
N LYS A 156 -24.70 5.73 -16.24
CA LYS A 156 -25.45 4.77 -17.09
C LYS A 156 -25.17 3.29 -16.81
N ASN A 157 -24.00 2.97 -16.25
CA ASN A 157 -23.54 1.63 -15.90
C ASN A 157 -23.80 1.29 -14.42
N ILE A 158 -24.55 2.15 -13.71
CA ILE A 158 -24.88 1.99 -12.29
C ILE A 158 -26.37 1.71 -12.15
N PHE A 159 -26.67 0.63 -11.43
CA PHE A 159 -28.01 0.15 -11.18
C PHE A 159 -28.21 -0.13 -9.70
N VAL A 160 -29.44 0.03 -9.23
CA VAL A 160 -29.88 -0.31 -7.89
C VAL A 160 -30.99 -1.34 -7.97
N LYS A 161 -30.91 -2.36 -7.12
CA LYS A 161 -32.02 -3.28 -6.83
C LYS A 161 -32.45 -3.08 -5.39
N LYS A 162 -33.60 -2.43 -5.18
CA LYS A 162 -34.29 -2.40 -3.88
C LYS A 162 -35.07 -3.71 -3.70
N ARG A 163 -34.96 -4.30 -2.51
CA ARG A 163 -35.66 -5.54 -2.15
C ARG A 163 -35.87 -5.64 -0.64
N PRO A 164 -36.82 -6.48 -0.17
CA PRO A 164 -36.94 -6.79 1.25
C PRO A 164 -35.63 -7.32 1.84
N ASN A 165 -35.44 -7.12 3.14
CA ASN A 165 -34.26 -7.65 3.84
C ASN A 165 -34.38 -9.15 4.11
N THR A 166 -34.27 -9.96 3.06
CA THR A 166 -34.31 -11.42 3.08
C THR A 166 -33.08 -12.00 2.40
N CYS A 167 -32.73 -13.25 2.68
CA CYS A 167 -31.59 -13.94 2.08
C CYS A 167 -30.27 -13.21 2.37
N PHE A 168 -29.72 -13.43 3.56
CA PHE A 168 -28.51 -12.77 4.04
C PHE A 168 -27.38 -12.78 3.00
N ASP A 169 -26.83 -11.59 2.73
CA ASP A 169 -25.57 -11.36 2.00
C ASP A 169 -25.42 -12.17 0.70
N LEU A 170 -24.75 -13.31 0.76
CA LEU A 170 -24.57 -14.29 -0.31
C LEU A 170 -25.90 -14.73 -0.96
N GLY A 171 -26.97 -14.84 -0.18
CA GLY A 171 -28.30 -15.18 -0.67
C GLY A 171 -28.90 -14.06 -1.53
N ALA A 172 -28.64 -12.80 -1.19
CA ALA A 172 -29.08 -11.65 -1.97
C ALA A 172 -28.33 -11.57 -3.31
N HIS A 173 -27.02 -11.87 -3.32
CA HIS A 173 -26.27 -12.03 -4.57
C HIS A 173 -26.87 -13.12 -5.44
N ASN A 174 -27.15 -14.30 -4.87
CA ASN A 174 -27.77 -15.41 -5.59
C ASN A 174 -29.12 -15.02 -6.21
N GLU A 175 -30.02 -14.39 -5.46
CA GLU A 175 -31.32 -13.96 -5.97
C GLU A 175 -31.17 -12.96 -7.12
N VAL A 176 -30.34 -11.92 -6.94
CA VAL A 176 -30.17 -10.87 -7.95
C VAL A 176 -29.49 -11.41 -9.20
N LEU A 177 -28.44 -12.24 -9.07
CA LEU A 177 -27.75 -12.82 -10.22
C LEU A 177 -28.63 -13.79 -11.03
N ASN A 178 -29.65 -14.39 -10.39
CA ASN A 178 -30.68 -15.21 -11.04
C ASN A 178 -31.89 -14.41 -11.53
N SER A 179 -31.81 -13.07 -11.55
CA SER A 179 -32.85 -12.19 -12.07
C SER A 179 -32.42 -11.50 -13.37
N VAL A 180 -33.39 -10.85 -14.02
CA VAL A 180 -33.17 -10.00 -15.19
C VAL A 180 -33.18 -8.54 -14.75
N LEU A 181 -32.36 -7.72 -15.41
CA LEU A 181 -32.34 -6.27 -15.21
C LEU A 181 -33.68 -5.64 -15.67
N GLY A 182 -34.35 -4.93 -14.77
CA GLY A 182 -35.65 -4.30 -15.02
C GLY A 182 -36.82 -4.97 -14.28
N GLY A 183 -37.88 -4.20 -14.04
CA GLY A 183 -39.04 -4.61 -13.24
C GLY A 183 -39.02 -4.03 -11.82
N GLU A 184 -39.78 -4.63 -10.91
CA GLU A 184 -39.99 -4.11 -9.55
C GLU A 184 -38.66 -3.91 -8.80
N GLY A 185 -38.50 -2.75 -8.16
CA GLY A 185 -37.32 -2.42 -7.35
C GLY A 185 -36.04 -2.11 -8.14
N TRP A 186 -36.03 -2.21 -9.47
CA TRP A 186 -34.89 -1.83 -10.30
C TRP A 186 -34.89 -0.34 -10.63
N ILE A 187 -33.76 0.32 -10.38
CA ILE A 187 -33.56 1.75 -10.61
C ILE A 187 -32.23 1.93 -11.36
N GLY A 188 -32.23 2.76 -12.39
CA GLY A 188 -31.03 3.24 -13.07
C GLY A 188 -30.91 4.76 -12.96
N GLN A 189 -29.94 5.33 -13.67
CA GLN A 189 -29.69 6.78 -13.70
C GLN A 189 -30.95 7.64 -13.96
N ASN A 190 -31.87 7.15 -14.80
CA ASN A 190 -33.09 7.87 -15.18
C ASN A 190 -34.32 7.47 -14.35
N GLY A 191 -34.14 6.76 -13.23
CA GLY A 191 -35.22 6.28 -12.37
C GLY A 191 -35.59 4.81 -12.61
N PRO A 192 -36.84 4.40 -12.30
CA PRO A 192 -37.27 3.00 -12.38
C PRO A 192 -37.09 2.39 -13.76
N ILE A 193 -36.55 1.16 -13.82
CA ILE A 193 -36.30 0.44 -15.06
C ILE A 193 -37.51 -0.47 -15.36
N PRO A 194 -38.20 -0.30 -16.50
CA PRO A 194 -39.35 -1.13 -16.84
C PRO A 194 -38.96 -2.59 -17.05
N GLU A 195 -39.90 -3.50 -16.80
CA GLU A 195 -39.69 -4.92 -17.07
C GLU A 195 -39.53 -5.17 -18.58
N PRO A 196 -38.56 -6.01 -18.99
CA PRO A 196 -38.40 -6.36 -20.40
C PRO A 196 -39.63 -7.13 -20.93
N LYS A 197 -40.26 -6.62 -21.99
CA LYS A 197 -41.48 -7.21 -22.59
C LYS A 197 -41.15 -8.33 -23.58
N GLY A 198 -42.05 -9.33 -23.69
CA GLY A 198 -42.05 -10.30 -24.80
C GLY A 198 -41.00 -11.41 -24.70
N LEU A 199 -40.60 -11.77 -23.48
CA LEU A 199 -39.57 -12.77 -23.22
C LEU A 199 -40.04 -14.20 -23.53
N LEU A 200 -39.46 -14.81 -24.57
CA LEU A 200 -39.51 -16.26 -24.77
C LEU A 200 -38.65 -16.94 -23.69
N VAL A 201 -39.10 -18.09 -23.18
CA VAL A 201 -38.41 -18.84 -22.10
C VAL A 201 -36.93 -19.10 -22.43
N SER A 202 -36.60 -19.43 -23.69
CA SER A 202 -35.22 -19.64 -24.15
C SER A 202 -34.36 -18.37 -24.19
N THR A 203 -34.98 -17.20 -24.29
CA THR A 203 -34.32 -15.90 -24.21
C THR A 203 -34.10 -15.50 -22.74
N GLY A 204 -34.98 -15.93 -21.84
CA GLY A 204 -34.92 -15.66 -20.40
C GLY A 204 -33.60 -16.07 -19.75
N ASP A 205 -33.12 -17.28 -20.04
CA ASP A 205 -31.86 -17.77 -19.47
C ASP A 205 -30.66 -16.91 -19.88
N LYS A 206 -30.60 -16.44 -21.13
CA LYS A 206 -29.50 -15.57 -21.59
C LYS A 206 -29.55 -14.16 -20.99
N LEU A 207 -30.73 -13.70 -20.56
CA LEU A 207 -30.91 -12.39 -19.94
C LEU A 207 -30.62 -12.39 -18.44
N LEU A 208 -30.49 -13.56 -17.80
CA LEU A 208 -30.07 -13.64 -16.41
C LEU A 208 -28.70 -12.98 -16.22
N LEU A 209 -28.55 -12.20 -15.16
CA LEU A 209 -27.30 -11.48 -14.88
C LEU A 209 -26.09 -12.44 -14.75
N ARG A 210 -26.29 -13.65 -14.20
CA ARG A 210 -25.27 -14.71 -14.16
C ARG A 210 -24.81 -15.25 -15.53
N ASN A 211 -25.55 -14.95 -16.60
CA ASN A 211 -25.28 -15.42 -17.96
C ASN A 211 -24.94 -14.29 -18.93
N ARG A 212 -25.25 -13.03 -18.57
CA ARG A 212 -24.96 -11.85 -19.39
C ARG A 212 -23.48 -11.44 -19.34
N TYR A 213 -22.78 -11.73 -18.26
CA TYR A 213 -21.41 -11.30 -18.03
C TYR A 213 -20.43 -12.47 -18.00
N LYS A 214 -19.15 -12.19 -18.24
CA LYS A 214 -18.08 -13.21 -18.25
C LYS A 214 -17.28 -13.22 -16.94
N ARG A 215 -17.31 -12.11 -16.20
CA ARG A 215 -16.50 -11.86 -15.01
C ARG A 215 -17.32 -11.10 -13.99
N TYR A 216 -17.10 -11.42 -12.72
CA TYR A 216 -17.94 -10.96 -11.62
C TYR A 216 -17.10 -10.59 -10.41
N ILE A 217 -17.51 -9.54 -9.71
CA ILE A 217 -17.09 -9.29 -8.33
C ILE A 217 -18.36 -9.21 -7.47
N LEU A 218 -18.42 -10.02 -6.42
CA LEU A 218 -19.47 -10.02 -5.42
C LEU A 218 -18.86 -9.47 -4.14
N MET A 219 -19.41 -8.38 -3.61
CA MET A 219 -18.91 -7.78 -2.39
C MET A 219 -20.03 -7.27 -1.51
N ASN A 220 -19.72 -7.02 -0.24
CA ASN A 220 -20.69 -6.54 0.73
C ASN A 220 -20.25 -5.28 1.46
N ALA A 221 -21.20 -4.64 2.12
CA ALA A 221 -21.00 -3.36 2.81
C ALA A 221 -20.17 -3.45 4.10
N SER A 222 -19.54 -4.60 4.38
CA SER A 222 -18.77 -4.82 5.60
C SER A 222 -17.32 -4.32 5.52
N ILE A 223 -16.86 -3.94 4.33
CA ILE A 223 -15.50 -3.47 4.02
C ILE A 223 -15.53 -2.05 3.45
N ARG A 224 -14.46 -1.29 3.66
CA ARG A 224 -14.23 0.03 3.05
C ARG A 224 -13.07 -0.05 2.07
N GLY A 225 -13.19 0.65 0.94
CA GLY A 225 -12.17 0.73 -0.10
C GLY A 225 -12.80 1.12 -1.44
N PRO A 226 -12.02 1.09 -2.54
CA PRO A 226 -10.62 0.63 -2.59
C PRO A 226 -9.65 1.67 -2.02
N PHE A 227 -8.63 1.20 -1.30
CA PHE A 227 -7.47 1.95 -0.84
C PHE A 227 -6.30 1.63 -1.77
N VAL A 228 -6.06 2.51 -2.74
CA VAL A 228 -5.02 2.33 -3.75
C VAL A 228 -3.81 3.19 -3.37
N PRO A 229 -2.59 2.63 -3.25
CA PRO A 229 -1.41 3.44 -2.95
C PRO A 229 -1.20 4.55 -4.00
N ARG A 230 -0.72 5.73 -3.57
CA ARG A 230 -0.49 6.91 -4.45
C ARG A 230 0.28 6.59 -5.73
N TRP A 231 1.24 5.67 -5.64
CA TRP A 231 2.16 5.28 -6.71
C TRP A 231 1.59 4.20 -7.63
N SER A 232 0.43 3.65 -7.32
CA SER A 232 -0.22 2.62 -8.14
C SER A 232 -1.07 3.27 -9.24
N THR A 233 -0.95 2.72 -10.43
CA THR A 233 -1.77 3.05 -11.62
C THR A 233 -2.70 1.91 -12.00
N GLN A 234 -2.86 0.91 -11.13
CA GLN A 234 -3.70 -0.25 -11.39
C GLN A 234 -5.17 0.03 -11.11
N CYS A 235 -6.04 -0.43 -12.01
CA CYS A 235 -7.46 -0.52 -11.74
C CYS A 235 -7.73 -1.58 -10.67
N TRP A 236 -8.51 -1.22 -9.64
CA TRP A 236 -8.75 -2.11 -8.51
C TRP A 236 -9.54 -3.38 -8.90
N THR A 237 -10.47 -3.29 -9.85
CA THR A 237 -11.23 -4.46 -10.35
C THR A 237 -10.30 -5.43 -11.07
N ASP A 238 -9.40 -4.91 -11.89
CA ASP A 238 -8.37 -5.69 -12.59
C ASP A 238 -7.39 -6.36 -11.64
N SER A 239 -7.02 -5.71 -10.52
CA SER A 239 -6.17 -6.33 -9.50
C SER A 239 -6.76 -7.65 -8.99
N TYR A 240 -8.08 -7.77 -8.90
CA TYR A 240 -8.76 -9.03 -8.54
C TYR A 240 -8.98 -9.95 -9.74
N LEU A 241 -9.55 -9.42 -10.82
CA LEU A 241 -10.01 -10.22 -11.96
C LEU A 241 -8.86 -10.83 -12.76
N ASN A 242 -7.73 -10.16 -12.88
CA ASN A 242 -6.56 -10.68 -13.62
C ASN A 242 -5.84 -11.82 -12.91
N ARG A 243 -6.25 -12.17 -11.68
CA ARG A 243 -5.76 -13.35 -10.95
C ARG A 243 -6.52 -14.63 -11.32
N LEU A 244 -7.70 -14.49 -11.93
CA LEU A 244 -8.47 -15.62 -12.44
C LEU A 244 -7.73 -16.27 -13.62
N THR A 245 -7.79 -17.60 -13.69
CA THR A 245 -7.19 -18.38 -14.78
C THR A 245 -8.12 -19.55 -15.12
N ASP A 246 -7.71 -20.42 -16.03
CA ASP A 246 -8.44 -21.67 -16.30
C ASP A 246 -8.52 -22.58 -15.06
N LYS A 247 -7.63 -22.39 -14.09
CA LYS A 247 -7.63 -23.12 -12.81
C LYS A 247 -8.17 -22.32 -11.65
N ILE A 248 -7.79 -21.04 -11.54
CA ILE A 248 -8.19 -20.18 -10.43
C ILE A 248 -9.56 -19.59 -10.73
N LYS A 249 -10.58 -20.07 -10.01
CA LYS A 249 -11.99 -19.69 -10.24
C LYS A 249 -12.59 -18.81 -9.14
N LEU A 250 -11.85 -18.57 -8.06
CA LEU A 250 -12.27 -17.69 -6.98
C LEU A 250 -11.07 -16.97 -6.39
N VAL A 251 -11.21 -15.65 -6.26
CA VAL A 251 -10.20 -14.76 -5.69
C VAL A 251 -10.86 -13.87 -4.65
N GLY A 252 -10.27 -13.69 -3.47
CA GLY A 252 -10.79 -12.76 -2.47
C GLY A 252 -9.72 -12.10 -1.63
N MET A 253 -10.11 -11.18 -0.75
CA MET A 253 -9.14 -10.41 0.03
C MET A 253 -8.41 -11.25 1.10
N SER A 254 -9.05 -12.30 1.60
CA SER A 254 -8.49 -13.08 2.71
C SER A 254 -8.87 -14.55 2.65
N TYR A 255 -7.98 -15.38 3.21
CA TYR A 255 -8.15 -16.81 3.38
C TYR A 255 -8.23 -17.13 4.87
N ASN A 256 -9.28 -17.84 5.26
CA ASN A 256 -9.55 -18.22 6.63
C ASN A 256 -9.73 -19.73 6.74
N CYS A 257 -9.51 -20.30 7.93
CA CYS A 257 -9.87 -21.68 8.24
C CYS A 257 -11.03 -21.72 9.21
N HIS A 258 -11.96 -22.65 8.97
CA HIS A 258 -13.07 -22.91 9.86
C HIS A 258 -13.21 -24.43 9.99
N ASN A 259 -13.10 -24.96 11.21
CA ASN A 259 -13.13 -26.41 11.48
C ASN A 259 -12.14 -27.24 10.63
N GLY A 260 -10.97 -26.67 10.33
CA GLY A 260 -9.95 -27.30 9.49
C GLY A 260 -10.17 -27.17 7.98
N GLU A 261 -11.29 -26.56 7.55
CA GLU A 261 -11.59 -26.27 6.15
C GLU A 261 -11.20 -24.83 5.80
N GLY A 262 -10.29 -24.70 4.84
CA GLY A 262 -9.78 -23.40 4.43
C GLY A 262 -10.56 -22.83 3.26
N HIS A 263 -11.02 -21.59 3.41
CA HIS A 263 -11.94 -20.91 2.50
C HIS A 263 -11.56 -19.46 2.26
N ILE A 264 -11.99 -18.92 1.12
CA ILE A 264 -11.93 -17.49 0.82
C ILE A 264 -13.11 -16.80 1.48
N GLN A 265 -12.83 -15.75 2.26
CA GLN A 265 -13.86 -14.98 2.97
C GLN A 265 -14.72 -14.15 1.99
N SER A 266 -16.03 -14.07 2.20
CA SER A 266 -17.02 -13.55 1.23
C SER A 266 -17.19 -12.04 1.17
N MET A 267 -16.38 -11.28 1.90
CA MET A 267 -16.45 -9.82 1.86
C MET A 267 -16.26 -9.25 0.45
N ILE A 268 -15.40 -9.90 -0.33
CA ILE A 268 -15.21 -9.65 -1.75
C ILE A 268 -14.74 -10.95 -2.42
N TRP A 269 -15.46 -11.35 -3.46
CA TRP A 269 -15.17 -12.51 -4.30
C TRP A 269 -15.16 -12.10 -5.76
N ALA A 270 -14.02 -12.27 -6.41
CA ALA A 270 -13.89 -12.20 -7.86
C ALA A 270 -13.92 -13.60 -8.44
N THR A 271 -14.73 -13.79 -9.49
CA THR A 271 -14.91 -15.07 -10.18
C THR A 271 -15.21 -14.85 -11.66
N ASP A 272 -15.03 -15.89 -12.48
CA ASP A 272 -15.46 -15.89 -13.86
C ASP A 272 -16.84 -16.55 -13.99
N HIS A 273 -17.39 -16.55 -15.20
CA HIS A 273 -18.68 -17.17 -15.47
C HIS A 273 -18.72 -18.64 -15.04
N THR A 274 -17.67 -19.43 -15.33
CA THR A 274 -17.61 -20.85 -14.95
C THR A 274 -17.62 -21.04 -13.43
N GLY A 275 -16.78 -20.31 -12.71
CA GLY A 275 -16.75 -20.34 -11.25
C GLY A 275 -18.09 -19.94 -10.65
N LEU A 276 -18.70 -18.87 -11.18
CA LEU A 276 -20.00 -18.40 -10.71
C LEU A 276 -21.10 -19.46 -10.86
N GLN A 277 -21.19 -20.15 -12.00
CA GLN A 277 -22.21 -21.18 -12.21
C GLN A 277 -22.14 -22.30 -11.15
N HIS A 278 -20.92 -22.68 -10.75
CA HIS A 278 -20.73 -23.68 -9.70
C HIS A 278 -21.04 -23.13 -8.30
N MET A 279 -20.69 -21.87 -8.05
CA MET A 279 -20.99 -21.19 -6.79
C MET A 279 -22.50 -21.00 -6.60
N LEU A 280 -23.26 -20.68 -7.65
CA LEU A 280 -24.72 -20.46 -7.58
C LEU A 280 -25.55 -21.76 -7.51
N THR A 281 -24.93 -22.90 -7.20
CA THR A 281 -25.63 -24.14 -6.87
C THR A 281 -25.94 -24.20 -5.37
N LYS A 282 -26.93 -25.03 -4.96
CA LYS A 282 -27.23 -25.24 -3.52
C LYS A 282 -26.03 -25.73 -2.70
N ALA A 283 -25.06 -26.40 -3.34
CA ALA A 283 -23.83 -26.81 -2.68
C ALA A 283 -22.95 -25.60 -2.30
N GLY A 284 -22.97 -24.54 -3.11
CA GLY A 284 -22.34 -23.25 -2.81
C GLY A 284 -23.32 -22.29 -2.15
N ILE A 285 -23.58 -21.16 -2.79
CA ILE A 285 -24.43 -20.05 -2.34
C ILE A 285 -25.81 -20.00 -3.00
N GLY A 286 -26.17 -21.02 -3.78
CA GLY A 286 -27.37 -21.09 -4.63
C GLY A 286 -28.70 -21.26 -3.89
N GLU A 287 -28.84 -20.68 -2.70
CA GLU A 287 -30.06 -20.72 -1.90
C GLU A 287 -30.26 -19.41 -1.12
N CYS A 288 -31.40 -19.29 -0.44
CA CYS A 288 -31.69 -18.17 0.44
C CYS A 288 -31.29 -18.53 1.87
N PHE A 289 -30.47 -17.70 2.51
CA PHE A 289 -30.04 -17.90 3.89
C PHE A 289 -30.92 -17.10 4.85
N GLY A 290 -31.59 -17.80 5.77
CA GLY A 290 -32.46 -17.20 6.78
C GLY A 290 -31.68 -16.59 7.94
N THR A 291 -30.45 -17.06 8.18
CA THR A 291 -29.58 -16.56 9.26
C THR A 291 -28.17 -16.27 8.78
N MET A 292 -27.46 -15.42 9.52
CA MET A 292 -26.04 -15.12 9.28
C MET A 292 -25.16 -16.39 9.38
N ALA A 293 -25.49 -17.31 10.29
CA ALA A 293 -24.74 -18.55 10.46
C ALA A 293 -24.83 -19.46 9.22
N GLU A 294 -26.01 -19.56 8.61
CA GLU A 294 -26.19 -20.32 7.37
C GLU A 294 -25.39 -19.72 6.21
N ALA A 295 -25.38 -18.39 6.09
CA ALA A 295 -24.58 -17.69 5.09
C ALA A 295 -23.07 -17.90 5.32
N MET A 296 -22.61 -17.88 6.58
CA MET A 296 -21.22 -18.18 6.92
C MET A 296 -20.84 -19.62 6.58
N LEU A 297 -21.70 -20.59 6.85
CA LEU A 297 -21.45 -21.99 6.43
C LEU A 297 -21.41 -22.13 4.91
N ALA A 298 -22.21 -21.35 4.17
CA ALA A 298 -22.16 -21.28 2.72
C ALA A 298 -20.83 -20.68 2.22
N GLU A 299 -20.33 -19.63 2.87
CA GLU A 299 -18.98 -19.08 2.60
C GLU A 299 -17.91 -20.17 2.72
N VAL A 300 -17.89 -20.91 3.83
CA VAL A 300 -16.89 -21.96 4.11
C VAL A 300 -16.91 -23.04 3.03
N ARG A 301 -18.08 -23.62 2.75
CA ARG A 301 -18.20 -24.74 1.82
C ARG A 301 -17.99 -24.36 0.35
N THR A 302 -18.23 -23.10 -0.04
CA THR A 302 -18.12 -22.67 -1.46
C THR A 302 -16.72 -22.85 -2.02
N THR A 303 -15.69 -22.64 -1.21
CA THR A 303 -14.31 -22.92 -1.63
C THR A 303 -14.09 -24.41 -1.88
N GLN A 304 -14.68 -25.27 -1.05
CA GLN A 304 -14.57 -26.72 -1.20
C GLN A 304 -15.29 -27.21 -2.46
N VAL A 305 -16.47 -26.66 -2.78
CA VAL A 305 -17.20 -26.96 -4.03
C VAL A 305 -16.30 -26.76 -5.26
N LEU A 306 -15.55 -25.67 -5.32
CA LEU A 306 -14.63 -25.41 -6.44
C LEU A 306 -13.44 -26.38 -6.43
N ARG A 307 -12.89 -26.68 -5.25
CA ARG A 307 -11.76 -27.62 -5.12
C ARG A 307 -12.12 -29.05 -5.52
N ASP A 308 -13.31 -29.51 -5.17
CA ASP A 308 -13.80 -30.85 -5.54
C ASP A 308 -13.95 -31.00 -7.06
N LEU A 309 -14.18 -29.90 -7.77
CA LEU A 309 -14.20 -29.83 -9.23
C LEU A 309 -12.79 -29.72 -9.86
N GLY A 310 -11.73 -29.68 -9.04
CA GLY A 310 -10.35 -29.55 -9.49
C GLY A 310 -9.89 -28.12 -9.74
N PHE A 311 -10.69 -27.12 -9.35
CA PHE A 311 -10.29 -25.71 -9.42
C PHE A 311 -9.46 -25.27 -8.21
N GLU A 312 -8.72 -24.19 -8.40
CA GLU A 312 -7.89 -23.54 -7.39
C GLU A 312 -8.54 -22.21 -6.96
N VAL A 313 -8.12 -21.70 -5.80
CA VAL A 313 -8.53 -20.39 -5.26
C VAL A 313 -7.31 -19.57 -4.88
N ASP A 314 -7.46 -18.25 -4.92
CA ASP A 314 -6.37 -17.31 -4.66
C ASP A 314 -6.83 -16.16 -3.74
N THR A 315 -5.88 -15.47 -3.11
CA THR A 315 -6.13 -14.32 -2.26
C THR A 315 -4.99 -13.30 -2.34
N PHE A 316 -5.20 -12.10 -1.80
CA PHE A 316 -4.21 -11.03 -1.78
C PHE A 316 -3.24 -11.14 -0.59
N MET A 317 -3.57 -11.96 0.42
CA MET A 317 -2.72 -12.17 1.59
C MET A 317 -1.32 -12.67 1.19
N SER A 318 -0.30 -11.89 1.47
CA SER A 318 1.11 -12.18 1.19
C SER A 318 1.55 -13.48 1.85
N VAL A 319 1.05 -13.75 3.07
CA VAL A 319 1.37 -14.99 3.77
C VAL A 319 0.84 -16.24 3.03
N TYR A 320 -0.31 -16.14 2.36
CA TYR A 320 -0.86 -17.24 1.58
C TYR A 320 0.09 -17.65 0.44
N HIS A 321 0.81 -16.67 -0.11
CA HIS A 321 1.81 -16.82 -1.18
C HIS A 321 3.24 -17.08 -0.67
N SER A 322 3.43 -17.03 0.64
CA SER A 322 4.74 -17.22 1.23
C SER A 322 5.15 -18.69 1.25
N GLU A 323 6.41 -18.94 0.94
CA GLU A 323 7.01 -20.27 0.93
C GLU A 323 8.42 -20.12 1.52
N ASN A 324 8.76 -20.96 2.52
CA ASN A 324 10.11 -20.97 3.04
C ASN A 324 11.12 -21.43 1.98
N ARG A 325 12.39 -21.05 2.16
CA ARG A 325 13.43 -21.25 1.13
C ARG A 325 13.64 -22.73 0.80
N GLN A 326 13.56 -23.60 1.80
CA GLN A 326 13.73 -25.04 1.63
C GLN A 326 12.64 -25.65 0.76
N ALA A 327 11.37 -25.33 1.03
CA ALA A 327 10.23 -25.76 0.23
C ALA A 327 10.32 -25.23 -1.21
N LYS A 328 10.66 -23.94 -1.38
CA LYS A 328 10.88 -23.33 -2.70
C LYS A 328 11.93 -24.09 -3.50
N TYR A 329 13.05 -24.44 -2.87
CA TYR A 329 14.12 -25.19 -3.51
C TYR A 329 13.71 -26.63 -3.85
N ALA A 330 12.98 -27.30 -2.96
CA ALA A 330 12.43 -28.64 -3.24
C ALA A 330 11.50 -28.61 -4.46
N ARG A 331 10.59 -27.64 -4.55
CA ARG A 331 9.71 -27.44 -5.71
C ARG A 331 10.49 -27.16 -6.99
N MET A 332 11.49 -26.29 -6.94
CA MET A 332 12.33 -26.00 -8.11
C MET A 332 13.11 -27.24 -8.58
N ARG A 333 13.65 -28.05 -7.66
CA ARG A 333 14.29 -29.33 -7.98
C ARG A 333 13.30 -30.31 -8.62
N ALA A 334 12.08 -30.43 -8.09
CA ALA A 334 11.04 -31.29 -8.64
C ALA A 334 10.62 -30.86 -10.06
N LYS A 335 10.46 -29.55 -10.31
CA LYS A 335 10.18 -29.02 -11.66
C LYS A 335 11.33 -29.28 -12.63
N LYS A 336 12.57 -29.06 -12.20
CA LYS A 336 13.78 -29.36 -12.98
C LYS A 336 13.85 -30.85 -13.34
N ALA A 337 13.54 -31.74 -12.39
CA ALA A 337 13.49 -33.18 -12.61
C ALA A 337 12.40 -33.60 -13.62
N LYS A 338 11.28 -32.85 -13.67
CA LYS A 338 10.21 -33.02 -14.67
C LYS A 338 10.50 -32.34 -16.02
N GLY A 339 11.70 -31.80 -16.23
CA GLY A 339 12.07 -31.13 -17.49
C GLY A 339 11.38 -29.78 -17.72
N ILE A 340 10.70 -29.23 -16.72
CA ILE A 340 10.02 -27.92 -16.82
C ILE A 340 11.06 -26.82 -16.70
N LYS A 341 11.39 -26.16 -17.82
CA LYS A 341 12.28 -24.98 -17.82
C LYS A 341 11.58 -23.80 -17.16
N GLN A 342 12.40 -22.92 -16.56
CA GLN A 342 12.02 -21.78 -15.73
C GLN A 342 11.01 -20.84 -16.43
N PHE A 343 10.07 -20.27 -15.66
CA PHE A 343 9.12 -19.25 -16.10
C PHE A 343 9.85 -18.08 -16.80
N LYS A 344 9.57 -17.84 -18.09
CA LYS A 344 9.57 -16.47 -18.62
C LYS A 344 8.32 -15.79 -18.05
N ARG A 345 8.49 -14.63 -17.42
CA ARG A 345 7.38 -13.77 -17.05
C ARG A 345 6.98 -12.99 -18.30
N GLY A 346 5.80 -13.29 -18.84
CA GLY A 346 5.22 -12.61 -20.01
C GLY A 346 5.58 -13.29 -21.33
N GLU A 347 4.68 -14.12 -21.84
CA GLU A 347 4.46 -14.35 -23.28
C GLU A 347 3.05 -14.96 -23.39
N SER A 348 2.11 -14.15 -23.86
CA SER A 348 0.84 -14.61 -24.41
C SER A 348 1.14 -15.60 -25.54
N GLU A 349 0.52 -16.78 -25.51
CA GLU A 349 0.67 -17.77 -26.58
C GLU A 349 0.19 -17.18 -27.91
N SER A 350 1.14 -16.86 -28.78
CA SER A 350 0.96 -16.85 -30.22
C SER A 350 2.14 -17.63 -30.81
N GLY A 351 1.82 -18.66 -31.60
CA GLY A 351 2.77 -19.69 -32.00
C GLY A 351 3.78 -19.26 -33.06
N ALA A 352 4.91 -19.97 -33.09
CA ALA A 352 5.57 -20.52 -34.27
C ALA A 352 6.92 -21.14 -33.85
N GLU A 353 7.23 -22.31 -34.41
CA GLU A 353 8.55 -22.95 -34.34
C GLU A 353 9.62 -22.10 -35.05
N GLU A 354 10.82 -22.02 -34.47
CA GLU A 354 12.07 -22.42 -35.15
C GLU A 354 13.25 -22.38 -34.17
N GLY A 355 14.17 -23.34 -34.32
CA GLY A 355 15.19 -23.67 -33.33
C GLY A 355 16.30 -22.62 -33.17
N ALA A 356 16.90 -22.58 -31.98
CA ALA A 356 18.20 -21.95 -31.81
C ALA A 356 19.04 -22.64 -30.72
N LYS A 357 20.29 -22.91 -31.12
CA LYS A 357 21.38 -23.60 -30.44
C LYS A 357 21.66 -23.12 -29.00
N VAL A 358 22.02 -24.10 -28.17
CA VAL A 358 22.70 -23.92 -26.88
C VAL A 358 24.05 -23.23 -27.09
N VAL A 359 24.25 -22.07 -26.49
CA VAL A 359 25.58 -21.51 -26.22
C VAL A 359 25.60 -21.10 -24.75
N ALA A 360 26.37 -21.84 -23.95
CA ALA A 360 26.73 -21.42 -22.60
C ALA A 360 27.64 -20.20 -22.74
N ARG A 361 27.08 -19.00 -22.52
CA ARG A 361 27.84 -17.75 -22.47
C ARG A 361 27.72 -17.22 -21.06
N GLU A 362 28.82 -17.30 -20.31
CA GLU A 362 29.02 -16.59 -19.04
C GLU A 362 28.63 -15.13 -19.30
N THR A 363 27.66 -14.59 -18.54
CA THR A 363 27.12 -13.27 -18.83
C THR A 363 28.20 -12.21 -18.58
N GLU A 364 28.18 -11.13 -19.37
CA GLU A 364 29.17 -10.06 -19.22
C GLU A 364 29.15 -9.43 -17.81
N GLU A 365 28.00 -9.51 -17.13
CA GLU A 365 27.83 -9.08 -15.74
C GLU A 365 28.55 -10.01 -14.74
N GLU A 366 28.55 -11.33 -14.93
CA GLU A 366 29.29 -12.26 -14.07
C GLU A 366 30.80 -12.06 -14.20
N LYS A 367 31.29 -11.77 -15.41
CA LYS A 367 32.69 -11.43 -15.65
C LYS A 367 33.07 -10.10 -15.01
N LYS A 368 32.25 -9.05 -15.19
CA LYS A 368 32.44 -7.74 -14.57
C LYS A 368 32.41 -7.81 -13.04
N ALA A 369 31.56 -8.65 -12.46
CA ALA A 369 31.48 -8.83 -11.01
C ALA A 369 32.74 -9.51 -10.42
N LYS A 370 33.27 -10.54 -11.10
CA LYS A 370 34.53 -11.19 -10.70
C LYS A 370 35.73 -10.24 -10.84
N GLU A 371 35.80 -9.47 -11.93
CA GLU A 371 36.88 -8.50 -12.15
C GLU A 371 36.81 -7.33 -11.15
N ALA A 372 35.62 -6.83 -10.83
CA ALA A 372 35.43 -5.80 -9.81
C ALA A 372 35.85 -6.27 -8.41
N LYS A 373 35.53 -7.53 -8.06
CA LYS A 373 35.95 -8.13 -6.79
C LYS A 373 37.47 -8.28 -6.70
N ALA A 374 38.11 -8.78 -7.77
CA ALA A 374 39.57 -8.91 -7.83
C ALA A 374 40.28 -7.55 -7.78
N LYS A 375 39.70 -6.52 -8.43
CA LYS A 375 40.23 -5.15 -8.40
C LYS A 375 40.14 -4.54 -7.00
N LYS A 376 39.01 -4.74 -6.31
CA LYS A 376 38.82 -4.26 -4.94
C LYS A 376 39.77 -4.93 -3.94
N GLU A 377 39.97 -6.24 -4.05
CA GLU A 377 40.93 -6.98 -3.20
C GLU A 377 42.39 -6.52 -3.45
N LYS A 378 42.73 -6.19 -4.70
CA LYS A 378 44.05 -5.65 -5.05
C LYS A 378 44.26 -4.22 -4.54
N GLU A 379 43.27 -3.34 -4.71
CA GLU A 379 43.31 -1.96 -4.20
C GLU A 379 43.42 -1.92 -2.67
N GLU A 380 42.74 -2.82 -1.97
CA GLU A 380 42.78 -2.93 -0.51
C GLU A 380 44.15 -3.41 -0.01
N LYS A 381 44.79 -4.33 -0.75
CA LYS A 381 46.15 -4.80 -0.47
C LYS A 381 47.20 -3.72 -0.73
N GLU A 382 47.09 -3.00 -1.84
CA GLU A 382 47.99 -1.88 -2.19
C GLU A 382 47.83 -0.70 -1.22
N ALA A 383 46.61 -0.39 -0.79
CA ALA A 383 46.36 0.64 0.23
C ALA A 383 46.97 0.27 1.59
N LYS A 384 46.94 -1.02 1.95
CA LYS A 384 47.57 -1.52 3.19
C LYS A 384 49.09 -1.41 3.13
N GLU A 385 49.71 -1.81 2.02
CA GLU A 385 51.15 -1.68 1.81
C GLU A 385 51.61 -0.21 1.75
N LYS A 386 50.80 0.68 1.16
CA LYS A 386 51.09 2.12 1.11
C LYS A 386 51.05 2.75 2.51
N LYS A 387 50.04 2.43 3.33
CA LYS A 387 49.97 2.87 4.73
C LYS A 387 51.15 2.37 5.56
N GLU A 388 51.62 1.14 5.32
CA GLU A 388 52.78 0.59 6.00
C GLU A 388 54.10 1.28 5.60
N LYS A 389 54.24 1.66 4.32
CA LYS A 389 55.38 2.46 3.84
C LYS A 389 55.34 3.91 4.34
N GLU A 390 54.17 4.54 4.35
CA GLU A 390 53.98 5.90 4.89
C GLU A 390 54.25 5.94 6.40
N ALA A 391 53.84 4.93 7.16
CA ALA A 391 54.16 4.80 8.59
C ALA A 391 55.67 4.64 8.83
N LYS A 392 56.37 3.84 8.01
CA LYS A 392 57.83 3.69 8.08
C LYS A 392 58.58 4.96 7.66
N ALA A 393 58.07 5.70 6.69
CA ALA A 393 58.66 6.97 6.25
C ALA A 393 58.43 8.10 7.28
N ALA A 394 57.26 8.14 7.93
CA ALA A 394 56.97 9.06 9.02
C ALA A 394 57.87 8.80 10.24
N ALA A 395 58.07 7.53 10.62
CA ALA A 395 58.99 7.16 11.69
C ALA A 395 60.46 7.53 11.37
N ALA A 396 60.88 7.42 10.11
CA ALA A 396 62.22 7.83 9.67
C ALA A 396 62.40 9.37 9.61
N ALA A 397 61.34 10.12 9.32
CA ALA A 397 61.37 11.58 9.28
C ALA A 397 61.32 12.22 10.69
N GLU A 398 60.66 11.57 11.66
CA GLU A 398 60.63 12.02 13.06
C GLU A 398 62.00 11.83 13.76
N ALA A 399 62.73 10.77 13.39
CA ALA A 399 64.10 10.53 13.88
C ALA A 399 65.14 11.56 13.37
N ALA A 400 64.81 12.34 12.33
CA ALA A 400 65.71 13.33 11.72
C ALA A 400 65.52 14.77 12.28
N LYS A 401 64.59 14.99 13.23
CA LYS A 401 64.30 16.32 13.80
C LYS A 401 64.27 16.34 15.32
N THR A 402 65.36 15.97 15.98
CA THR A 402 65.57 16.31 17.40
C THR A 402 67.06 16.46 17.72
N THR A 403 67.62 17.62 17.36
CA THR A 403 68.78 18.16 18.07
C THR A 403 68.33 18.68 19.43
N SER A 404 68.40 17.83 20.45
CA SER A 404 68.37 18.22 21.86
C SER A 404 69.51 17.53 22.57
N THR A 405 70.41 18.32 23.14
CA THR A 405 71.64 17.93 23.82
C THR A 405 71.38 17.34 25.20
N HIS A 406 70.77 16.15 25.23
CA HIS A 406 70.75 15.30 26.42
C HIS A 406 71.11 13.87 26.01
N ILE A 407 72.28 13.39 26.46
CA ILE A 407 72.71 12.00 26.26
C ILE A 407 71.95 11.16 27.29
N PRO A 408 70.99 10.31 26.87
CA PRO A 408 70.25 9.47 27.78
C PRO A 408 71.21 8.47 28.42
N THR A 409 71.10 8.26 29.71
CA THR A 409 71.80 7.16 30.38
C THR A 409 71.31 5.82 29.82
N ALA A 410 72.13 4.78 29.87
CA ALA A 410 71.75 3.43 29.39
C ALA A 410 70.44 2.91 30.04
N SER A 411 70.15 3.38 31.25
CA SER A 411 68.91 3.16 32.00
C SER A 411 67.69 3.81 31.32
N GLU A 412 67.80 5.06 30.88
CA GLU A 412 66.69 5.81 30.28
C GLU A 412 66.36 5.33 28.86
N ALA A 413 67.38 4.94 28.08
CA ALA A 413 67.19 4.34 26.77
C ALA A 413 66.52 2.96 26.86
N ALA A 414 66.87 2.16 27.87
CA ALA A 414 66.23 0.87 28.14
C ALA A 414 64.77 1.04 28.60
N ALA A 415 64.49 2.03 29.45
CA ALA A 415 63.14 2.34 29.91
C ALA A 415 62.23 2.85 28.78
N ALA A 416 62.75 3.70 27.88
CA ALA A 416 62.00 4.17 26.72
C ALA A 416 61.62 3.03 25.77
N LYS A 417 62.56 2.11 25.51
CA LYS A 417 62.33 0.94 24.64
C LYS A 417 61.31 -0.03 25.25
N ALA A 418 61.37 -0.27 26.56
CA ALA A 418 60.39 -1.08 27.27
C ALA A 418 58.98 -0.44 27.24
N ALA A 419 58.90 0.89 27.38
CA ALA A 419 57.64 1.62 27.29
C ALA A 419 57.05 1.60 25.86
N GLU A 420 57.89 1.63 24.83
CA GLU A 420 57.47 1.50 23.43
C GLU A 420 56.95 0.09 23.12
N GLU A 421 57.65 -0.96 23.57
CA GLU A 421 57.19 -2.36 23.46
C GLU A 421 55.87 -2.59 24.19
N GLU A 422 55.68 -2.01 25.38
CA GLU A 422 54.42 -2.12 26.11
C GLU A 422 53.27 -1.36 25.41
N ARG A 423 53.54 -0.19 24.82
CA ARG A 423 52.54 0.53 24.00
C ARG A 423 52.17 -0.26 22.75
N ALA A 424 53.15 -0.85 22.06
CA ALA A 424 52.92 -1.69 20.90
C ALA A 424 52.08 -2.93 21.26
N ARG A 425 52.36 -3.57 22.41
CA ARG A 425 51.57 -4.69 22.92
C ARG A 425 50.12 -4.27 23.21
N LYS A 426 49.92 -3.17 23.95
CA LYS A 426 48.58 -2.63 24.26
C LYS A 426 47.80 -2.25 23.01
N ALA A 427 48.46 -1.68 22.00
CA ALA A 427 47.82 -1.35 20.71
C ALA A 427 47.42 -2.61 19.93
N ALA A 428 48.24 -3.66 19.93
CA ALA A 428 47.92 -4.94 19.31
C ALA A 428 46.75 -5.64 20.02
N GLU A 429 46.73 -5.65 21.36
CA GLU A 429 45.63 -6.17 22.17
C GLU A 429 44.32 -5.40 21.92
N ALA A 430 44.37 -4.07 21.88
CA ALA A 430 43.20 -3.24 21.60
C ALA A 430 42.64 -3.48 20.19
N LYS A 431 43.51 -3.65 19.20
CA LYS A 431 43.10 -3.98 17.82
C LYS A 431 42.45 -5.36 17.74
N ALA A 432 43.04 -6.37 18.39
CA ALA A 432 42.46 -7.71 18.44
C ALA A 432 41.10 -7.72 19.14
N ALA A 433 40.94 -6.96 20.23
CA ALA A 433 39.67 -6.80 20.92
C ALA A 433 38.61 -6.10 20.03
N ALA A 434 38.99 -5.07 19.29
CA ALA A 434 38.11 -4.38 18.36
C ALA A 434 37.67 -5.28 17.18
N GLU A 435 38.57 -6.09 16.62
CA GLU A 435 38.25 -7.06 15.57
C GLU A 435 37.33 -8.17 16.08
N ALA A 436 37.53 -8.67 17.30
CA ALA A 436 36.64 -9.62 17.95
C ALA A 436 35.24 -9.04 18.19
N ALA A 437 35.16 -7.81 18.70
CA ALA A 437 33.89 -7.11 18.90
C ALA A 437 33.15 -6.87 17.57
N ALA A 438 33.86 -6.49 16.51
CA ALA A 438 33.29 -6.31 15.17
C ALA A 438 32.75 -7.63 14.59
N LYS A 439 33.42 -8.75 14.84
CA LYS A 439 32.97 -10.08 14.42
C LYS A 439 31.68 -10.51 15.14
N VAL A 440 31.61 -10.31 16.45
CA VAL A 440 30.39 -10.56 17.24
C VAL A 440 29.24 -9.67 16.78
N GLN A 441 29.51 -8.39 16.52
CA GLN A 441 28.49 -7.46 16.03
C GLN A 441 27.99 -7.85 14.62
N LYS A 442 28.91 -8.26 13.74
CA LYS A 442 28.57 -8.78 12.42
C LYS A 442 27.68 -10.02 12.54
N GLU A 443 28.02 -10.97 13.41
CA GLU A 443 27.26 -12.20 13.61
C GLU A 443 25.86 -11.92 14.19
N LYS A 444 25.73 -10.92 15.07
CA LYS A 444 24.42 -10.42 15.54
C LYS A 444 23.61 -9.77 14.41
N ASN A 445 24.24 -8.94 13.58
CA ASN A 445 23.60 -8.29 12.45
C ASN A 445 23.17 -9.32 11.39
N ASP A 446 24.01 -10.32 11.11
CA ASP A 446 23.75 -11.41 10.18
C ASP A 446 22.57 -12.27 10.66
N LYS A 447 22.45 -12.51 11.98
CA LYS A 447 21.28 -13.15 12.58
C LYS A 447 20.01 -12.29 12.53
N LEU A 448 20.13 -10.96 12.66
CA LEU A 448 18.99 -10.04 12.52
C LEU A 448 18.49 -9.92 11.07
N LEU A 449 19.38 -10.12 10.08
CA LEU A 449 19.05 -10.09 8.65
C LEU A 449 18.46 -11.42 8.14
N LEU A 450 18.60 -12.49 8.90
CA LEU A 450 18.02 -13.79 8.60
C LEU A 450 16.80 -13.98 9.51
N ILE A 451 15.60 -13.66 9.01
CA ILE A 451 14.39 -14.35 9.48
C ILE A 451 14.75 -15.84 9.37
N GLU A 452 14.78 -16.56 10.49
CA GLU A 452 15.09 -17.98 10.44
C GLU A 452 14.03 -18.63 9.52
N ASP A 453 14.44 -19.45 8.55
CA ASP A 453 13.51 -20.08 7.58
C ASP A 453 12.36 -20.87 8.27
N ASN A 454 12.48 -21.11 9.58
CA ASN A 454 11.52 -21.78 10.46
C ASN A 454 10.38 -20.88 10.96
N ASP A 455 10.51 -19.55 10.92
CA ASP A 455 9.49 -18.62 11.41
C ASP A 455 8.38 -18.35 10.37
N MET A 456 8.62 -18.71 9.11
CA MET A 456 7.62 -18.62 8.04
C MET A 456 6.89 -19.96 7.91
N PRO A 457 5.56 -20.01 8.14
CA PRO A 457 4.79 -21.24 7.96
C PRO A 457 4.92 -21.69 6.50
N GLY A 458 5.64 -22.78 6.27
CA GLY A 458 5.79 -23.36 4.94
C GLY A 458 4.41 -23.80 4.43
N TYR A 459 3.86 -23.06 3.46
CA TYR A 459 2.50 -23.23 2.94
C TYR A 459 1.40 -23.00 4.00
N PHE A 460 1.22 -21.73 4.37
CA PHE A 460 0.17 -21.21 5.25
C PHE A 460 -1.21 -21.89 5.13
N TRP A 461 -1.65 -22.17 3.90
CA TRP A 461 -2.94 -22.78 3.60
C TRP A 461 -3.02 -24.30 3.87
N ARG A 462 -1.89 -25.01 4.00
CA ARG A 462 -1.87 -26.47 4.18
C ARG A 462 -2.21 -26.91 5.59
N GLU A 463 -1.73 -26.16 6.58
CA GLU A 463 -1.95 -26.55 7.97
C GLU A 463 -3.38 -26.26 8.42
N CYS A 464 -3.97 -25.21 7.86
CA CYS A 464 -5.33 -24.76 8.12
C CYS A 464 -5.73 -24.70 9.61
N LYS A 465 -4.78 -24.35 10.48
CA LYS A 465 -4.98 -24.21 11.93
C LYS A 465 -5.39 -22.81 12.37
N HIS A 466 -5.61 -21.91 11.41
CA HIS A 466 -5.60 -20.49 11.68
C HIS A 466 -6.96 -19.86 11.39
N GLU A 467 -7.61 -19.41 12.46
CA GLU A 467 -8.92 -18.78 12.40
C GLU A 467 -8.80 -17.25 12.45
N ASP A 468 -9.55 -16.62 11.56
CA ASP A 468 -9.87 -15.21 11.36
C ASP A 468 -8.72 -14.19 11.54
N TRP A 469 -8.01 -13.91 10.45
CA TRP A 469 -6.89 -12.95 10.36
C TRP A 469 -7.32 -11.49 10.19
N LEU A 470 -8.62 -11.22 10.14
CA LEU A 470 -9.16 -9.87 10.05
C LEU A 470 -9.61 -9.36 11.43
N GLY A 471 -8.76 -9.57 12.43
CA GLY A 471 -8.91 -9.06 13.79
C GLY A 471 -7.66 -8.30 14.29
N PRO A 472 -7.76 -7.50 15.38
CA PRO A 472 -6.61 -6.80 15.94
C PRO A 472 -5.47 -7.75 16.33
N GLY A 473 -4.26 -7.50 15.85
CA GLY A 473 -3.06 -8.31 16.17
C GLY A 473 -3.06 -9.73 15.58
N SER A 474 -4.13 -10.14 14.91
CA SER A 474 -4.29 -11.51 14.42
C SER A 474 -3.29 -11.82 13.31
N TYR A 475 -2.96 -10.87 12.42
CA TYR A 475 -2.07 -11.09 11.29
C TYR A 475 -0.59 -10.96 11.70
N PHE A 476 -0.03 -12.01 12.31
CA PHE A 476 1.37 -12.09 12.77
C PHE A 476 1.75 -10.97 13.74
N GLY A 477 0.88 -10.69 14.71
CA GLY A 477 1.07 -9.59 15.67
C GLY A 477 0.69 -8.21 15.11
N THR A 478 0.14 -8.16 13.91
CA THR A 478 -0.30 -6.94 13.21
C THR A 478 -1.75 -7.10 12.69
N PHE A 479 -2.15 -6.31 11.71
CA PHE A 479 -3.38 -6.47 10.96
C PHE A 479 -3.05 -6.48 9.46
N VAL A 480 -3.98 -6.98 8.63
CA VAL A 480 -3.78 -6.93 7.17
C VAL A 480 -3.94 -5.50 6.69
N HIS A 481 -2.84 -4.88 6.24
CA HIS A 481 -2.85 -3.48 5.84
C HIS A 481 -3.68 -3.28 4.56
N PRO A 482 -4.46 -2.19 4.40
CA PRO A 482 -5.35 -2.05 3.25
C PRO A 482 -4.63 -1.96 1.90
N TYR A 483 -3.36 -1.56 1.87
CA TYR A 483 -2.53 -1.63 0.65
C TYR A 483 -2.13 -3.05 0.23
N GLU A 484 -2.31 -4.05 1.09
CA GLU A 484 -2.16 -5.46 0.71
C GLU A 484 -3.43 -5.96 0.02
N ASN A 485 -4.60 -5.59 0.54
CA ASN A 485 -5.90 -6.16 0.16
C ASN A 485 -6.82 -5.22 -0.62
N LEU A 486 -6.42 -3.97 -0.88
CA LEU A 486 -7.24 -2.86 -1.36
C LEU A 486 -8.44 -2.48 -0.49
N PHE A 487 -8.89 -3.33 0.43
CA PHE A 487 -10.07 -3.10 1.24
C PHE A 487 -9.79 -3.48 2.70
N MET A 488 -10.50 -2.82 3.60
CA MET A 488 -10.39 -3.06 5.04
C MET A 488 -11.76 -3.35 5.65
N LYS A 489 -11.83 -4.41 6.46
CA LYS A 489 -13.02 -4.73 7.26
C LYS A 489 -13.24 -3.64 8.32
N SER A 490 -14.36 -2.91 8.24
CA SER A 490 -14.56 -1.71 9.06
C SER A 490 -15.46 -1.90 10.29
N HIS A 491 -16.29 -2.95 10.33
CA HIS A 491 -17.20 -3.17 11.47
C HIS A 491 -16.56 -3.86 12.67
N ARG A 492 -15.29 -4.26 12.58
CA ARG A 492 -14.59 -5.06 13.60
C ARG A 492 -13.63 -4.27 14.47
N LYS A 493 -13.50 -2.96 14.26
CA LYS A 493 -12.62 -2.10 15.07
C LYS A 493 -11.17 -2.63 15.10
N ILE A 494 -10.69 -3.10 13.94
CA ILE A 494 -9.37 -3.72 13.78
C ILE A 494 -8.27 -2.70 14.08
N GLU A 495 -8.31 -1.59 13.33
CA GLU A 495 -7.50 -0.41 13.57
C GLU A 495 -8.26 0.82 12.98
N ASP A 496 -9.09 1.44 13.82
CA ASP A 496 -9.90 2.62 13.45
C ASP A 496 -9.04 3.80 13.03
N THR A 497 -7.87 4.01 13.64
CA THR A 497 -6.99 5.15 13.31
C THR A 497 -6.46 5.01 11.90
N VAL A 498 -6.07 3.80 11.51
CA VAL A 498 -5.61 3.51 10.13
C VAL A 498 -6.76 3.68 9.15
N LEU A 499 -7.93 3.13 9.46
CA LEU A 499 -9.11 3.25 8.58
C LEU A 499 -9.49 4.72 8.37
N ASP A 500 -9.57 5.51 9.44
CA ASP A 500 -9.95 6.91 9.40
C ASP A 500 -8.90 7.77 8.69
N ASN A 501 -7.62 7.54 8.95
CA ASN A 501 -6.55 8.27 8.28
C ASN A 501 -6.49 7.93 6.78
N LEU A 502 -6.57 6.65 6.42
CA LEU A 502 -6.59 6.26 5.00
C LEU A 502 -7.82 6.80 4.29
N THR A 503 -8.99 6.84 4.94
CA THR A 503 -10.20 7.48 4.42
C THR A 503 -9.93 8.96 4.12
N LYS A 504 -9.48 9.73 5.12
CA LYS A 504 -9.20 11.17 4.98
C LYS A 504 -8.13 11.47 3.93
N TRP A 505 -7.08 10.66 3.87
CA TRP A 505 -6.00 10.84 2.89
C TRP A 505 -6.47 10.52 1.48
N HIS A 506 -7.36 9.52 1.32
CA HIS A 506 -7.94 9.20 0.01
C HIS A 506 -8.92 10.27 -0.48
N ASP A 507 -9.74 10.82 0.42
CA ASP A 507 -10.57 11.98 0.13
C ASP A 507 -9.70 13.19 -0.26
N GLY A 508 -8.68 13.49 0.55
CA GLY A 508 -7.88 14.70 0.42
C GLY A 508 -6.99 14.77 -0.82
N TRP A 509 -6.56 13.65 -1.39
CA TRP A 509 -5.72 13.63 -2.59
C TRP A 509 -6.49 13.43 -3.90
N GLY A 510 -7.82 13.31 -3.84
CA GLY A 510 -8.72 13.23 -5.01
C GLY A 510 -8.55 11.99 -5.90
N TYR A 511 -8.35 10.80 -5.33
CA TYR A 511 -8.31 9.57 -6.14
C TYR A 511 -9.73 9.18 -6.59
N GLU A 512 -9.92 8.96 -7.89
CA GLU A 512 -11.13 8.36 -8.45
C GLU A 512 -10.76 7.20 -9.37
N SER A 513 -11.48 6.07 -9.26
CA SER A 513 -11.24 4.93 -10.15
C SER A 513 -11.54 5.24 -11.62
N TYR A 514 -12.38 6.25 -11.91
CA TYR A 514 -12.59 6.78 -13.26
C TYR A 514 -11.29 7.24 -13.96
N ASP A 515 -10.25 7.62 -13.20
CA ASP A 515 -9.01 8.13 -13.77
C ASP A 515 -7.97 7.02 -14.05
N VAL A 516 -8.20 5.80 -13.55
CA VAL A 516 -7.27 4.65 -13.65
C VAL A 516 -7.87 3.38 -14.26
N CYS A 517 -9.19 3.23 -14.28
CA CYS A 517 -9.89 2.06 -14.81
C CYS A 517 -10.51 2.36 -16.18
N TYR A 518 -10.00 1.74 -17.25
CA TYR A 518 -10.42 2.00 -18.63
C TYR A 518 -11.01 0.81 -19.35
#